data_AF-A0A7W0P744-F1
#
_entry.id   AF-A0A7W0P744-F1
#
_cell.length_a   1.000
_cell.length_b   1.000
_cell.length_c   1.000
_cell.angle_alpha   90.00
_cell.angle_beta   90.00
_cell.angle_gamma   90.00
#
_symmetry.space_group_name_H-M   'P 1'
#
loop_
_entity.id
_entity.type
_entity.pdbx_description
1 polymer ?
#
loop_
_entity_poly.entity_id
_entity_poly.type
_entity_poly.pdbx_seq_one_letter_code
_entity_poly.pdbx_strand_id
1 'polypeptide(L)'
;MASGRFRQPPRLRTIESGEDDRRATWLELFFDLVFVAAVAELSLNLIDDPSLGGLLGYLGLFVPVWWAWMGFTFYANRFDSDDLAYRLLTLAGMFAVAALATTVHGALDDGQLGFTIAYVSIRCALLFLYGRAIVHVEVGRRLAAWYFTVFGFAVLIWTASLLFGGPLRYWLWALALALEIGAPVVGWRLIPQAPPIRDTSRSASVCSRSSCSGSRFLPSSSVLQESAGRRRPHSPPSGALSSPRRCGGSTSTFSTRPSSVAAS
;
A
#
# COMPACT_ATOMS: atom_id res chain seq x y z
N MET A 1 -27.03 9.25 0.08
CA MET A 1 -25.94 9.41 -0.90
C MET A 1 -24.66 8.79 -0.34
N ALA A 2 -24.42 7.50 -0.59
CA ALA A 2 -23.28 6.73 -0.06
C ALA A 2 -22.76 5.72 -1.11
N SER A 3 -22.68 6.13 -2.37
CA SER A 3 -22.48 5.22 -3.51
C SER A 3 -21.09 5.31 -4.16
N GLY A 4 -20.11 5.95 -3.51
CA GLY A 4 -18.78 6.22 -4.10
C GLY A 4 -17.62 5.35 -3.62
N ARG A 5 -17.75 4.63 -2.50
CA ARG A 5 -16.64 3.85 -1.89
C ARG A 5 -16.66 2.36 -2.22
N PHE A 6 -17.71 1.87 -2.88
CA PHE A 6 -17.95 0.44 -3.11
C PHE A 6 -17.25 -0.13 -4.35
N ARG A 7 -16.77 0.71 -5.27
CA ARG A 7 -16.17 0.30 -6.54
C ARG A 7 -14.98 1.18 -6.89
N GLN A 8 -14.00 1.24 -6.00
CA GLN A 8 -12.71 1.80 -6.41
C GLN A 8 -11.92 0.69 -7.10
N PRO A 9 -11.64 0.80 -8.40
CA PRO A 9 -10.76 -0.16 -9.06
C PRO A 9 -9.36 -0.06 -8.43
N PRO A 10 -8.67 -1.20 -8.24
CA PRO A 10 -7.27 -1.22 -7.83
C PRO A 10 -6.44 -0.21 -8.65
N ARG A 11 -5.67 0.66 -7.99
CA ARG A 11 -4.78 1.61 -8.68
C ARG A 11 -3.32 1.15 -8.56
N LEU A 12 -2.47 1.55 -9.50
CA LEU A 12 -1.03 1.35 -9.36
C LEU A 12 -0.47 2.40 -8.39
N ARG A 13 0.40 1.99 -7.46
CA ARG A 13 1.05 2.91 -6.53
C ARG A 13 2.13 3.73 -7.26
N THR A 14 2.00 5.06 -7.28
CA THR A 14 2.99 5.99 -7.88
C THR A 14 3.81 6.70 -6.78
N ILE A 15 5.07 7.03 -7.06
CA ILE A 15 6.00 7.64 -6.07
C ILE A 15 5.50 9.00 -5.55
N GLU A 16 4.72 9.72 -6.36
CA GLU A 16 4.17 11.04 -6.01
C GLU A 16 3.06 11.00 -4.94
N SER A 17 2.47 9.82 -4.70
CA SER A 17 1.49 9.63 -3.62
C SER A 17 2.12 9.43 -2.22
N GLY A 18 3.39 9.83 -2.05
CA GLY A 18 4.30 9.32 -1.03
C GLY A 18 4.93 10.29 -0.03
N GLU A 19 4.53 11.57 0.04
CA GLU A 19 5.11 12.53 1.02
C GLU A 19 4.16 13.02 2.11
N ASP A 20 2.92 12.53 2.16
CA ASP A 20 2.07 12.68 3.36
C ASP A 20 2.22 11.43 4.25
N ASP A 21 2.51 11.67 5.52
CA ASP A 21 2.75 10.75 6.63
C ASP A 21 1.72 9.59 6.69
N ARG A 22 1.90 8.56 5.84
CA ARG A 22 0.98 7.42 5.70
C ARG A 22 1.14 6.51 6.91
N ARG A 23 0.40 6.84 7.97
CA ARG A 23 0.24 5.98 9.15
C ARG A 23 -0.35 4.63 8.73
N ALA A 24 0.27 3.55 9.19
CA ALA A 24 -0.23 2.20 9.00
C ALA A 24 -1.69 2.12 9.47
N THR A 25 -2.53 1.47 8.67
CA THR A 25 -3.94 1.31 9.03
C THR A 25 -4.06 0.25 10.13
N TRP A 26 -5.12 0.34 10.96
CA TRP A 26 -5.41 -0.68 11.99
C TRP A 26 -5.48 -2.11 11.42
N LEU A 27 -5.92 -2.25 10.17
CA LEU A 27 -6.01 -3.53 9.48
C LEU A 27 -4.63 -4.08 9.12
N GLU A 28 -3.70 -3.23 8.67
CA GLU A 28 -2.31 -3.61 8.40
C GLU A 28 -1.61 -4.08 9.68
N LEU A 29 -1.81 -3.39 10.81
CA LEU A 29 -1.27 -3.81 12.10
C LEU A 29 -1.85 -5.16 12.57
N PHE A 30 -3.16 -5.36 12.40
CA PHE A 30 -3.80 -6.63 12.74
C PHE A 30 -3.31 -7.78 11.84
N PHE A 31 -3.08 -7.52 10.55
CA PHE A 31 -2.50 -8.49 9.62
C PHE A 31 -1.14 -8.98 10.10
N ASP A 32 -0.24 -8.05 10.44
CA ASP A 32 1.11 -8.40 10.91
C ASP A 32 1.06 -9.19 12.22
N LEU A 33 0.15 -8.83 13.14
CA LEU A 33 -0.01 -9.56 14.40
C LEU A 33 -0.44 -11.02 14.18
N VAL A 34 -1.37 -11.28 13.27
CA VAL A 34 -1.83 -12.64 12.95
C VAL A 34 -0.68 -13.49 12.41
N PHE A 35 0.18 -12.91 11.56
CA PHE A 35 1.36 -13.61 11.04
C PHE A 35 2.42 -13.87 12.11
N VAL A 36 2.68 -12.88 12.98
CA VAL A 36 3.60 -13.06 14.12
C VAL A 36 3.11 -14.18 15.05
N ALA A 37 1.80 -14.22 15.33
CA ALA A 37 1.21 -15.30 16.12
C ALA A 37 1.38 -16.67 15.44
N ALA A 38 1.14 -16.77 14.14
CA ALA A 38 1.34 -18.03 13.40
C ALA A 38 2.80 -18.51 13.42
N VAL A 39 3.76 -17.59 13.30
CA VAL A 39 5.20 -17.92 13.40
C VAL A 39 5.60 -18.29 14.83
N ALA A 40 5.01 -17.65 15.84
CA ALA A 40 5.25 -18.00 17.24
C ALA A 40 4.77 -19.42 17.55
N GLU A 41 3.54 -19.78 17.12
CA GLU A 41 3.02 -21.15 17.24
C GLU A 41 3.93 -22.16 16.54
N LEU A 42 4.39 -21.85 15.34
CA LEU A 42 5.32 -22.73 14.62
C LEU A 42 6.67 -22.88 15.34
N SER A 43 7.13 -21.86 16.05
CA SER A 43 8.40 -21.90 16.77
C SER A 43 8.35 -22.85 17.98
N LEU A 44 7.16 -23.11 18.55
CA LEU A 44 7.00 -24.08 19.64
C LEU A 44 7.40 -25.49 19.21
N ASN A 45 7.08 -25.90 17.98
CA ASN A 45 7.53 -27.18 17.42
C ASN A 45 9.06 -27.35 17.46
N LEU A 46 9.81 -26.27 17.25
CA LEU A 46 11.27 -26.30 17.27
C LEU A 46 11.84 -26.36 18.70
N ILE A 47 11.10 -25.81 19.67
CA ILE A 47 11.46 -25.90 21.10
C ILE A 47 11.26 -27.34 21.59
N ASP A 48 10.20 -28.01 21.13
CA ASP A 48 9.89 -29.40 21.51
C ASP A 48 10.86 -30.42 20.92
N ASP A 49 11.32 -30.20 19.68
CA ASP A 49 12.36 -31.03 19.04
C ASP A 49 13.53 -30.15 18.51
N PRO A 50 14.52 -29.82 19.36
CA PRO A 50 15.70 -29.04 18.97
C PRO A 50 16.75 -29.91 18.24
N SER A 51 16.32 -30.87 17.41
CA SER A 51 17.18 -31.67 16.56
C SER A 51 17.30 -31.08 15.14
N LEU A 52 18.23 -31.61 14.34
CA LEU A 52 18.31 -31.26 12.93
C LEU A 52 17.02 -31.64 12.17
N GLY A 53 16.35 -32.72 12.58
CA GLY A 53 15.07 -33.16 12.01
C GLY A 53 13.96 -32.16 12.30
N GLY A 54 13.81 -31.77 13.57
CA GLY A 54 12.85 -30.74 14.00
C GLY A 54 13.10 -29.39 13.32
N LEU A 55 14.36 -28.99 13.15
CA LEU A 55 14.71 -27.78 12.38
C LEU A 55 14.26 -27.86 10.91
N LEU A 56 14.50 -28.98 10.24
CA LEU A 56 14.08 -29.17 8.85
C LEU A 56 12.55 -29.21 8.71
N GLY A 57 11.86 -29.83 9.67
CA GLY A 57 10.40 -29.83 9.75
C GLY A 57 9.83 -28.43 9.96
N TYR A 58 10.38 -27.68 10.92
CA TYR A 58 10.06 -26.27 11.16
C TYR A 58 10.23 -25.44 9.89
N LEU A 59 11.39 -25.53 9.21
CA LEU A 59 11.65 -24.80 7.97
C LEU A 59 10.66 -25.20 6.86
N GLY A 60 10.33 -26.48 6.76
CA GLY A 60 9.36 -27.00 5.79
C GLY A 60 7.97 -26.38 5.92
N LEU A 61 7.54 -26.02 7.14
CA LEU A 61 6.27 -25.34 7.40
C LEU A 61 6.41 -23.81 7.42
N PHE A 62 7.56 -23.30 7.84
CA PHE A 62 7.84 -21.87 7.92
C PHE A 62 7.85 -21.23 6.55
N VAL A 63 8.50 -21.85 5.56
CA VAL A 63 8.61 -21.27 4.22
C VAL A 63 7.24 -21.06 3.57
N PRO A 64 6.29 -22.01 3.57
CA PRO A 64 4.92 -21.76 3.15
C PRO A 64 4.26 -20.58 3.86
N VAL A 65 4.31 -20.51 5.19
CA VAL A 65 3.69 -19.43 5.99
C VAL A 65 4.29 -18.07 5.64
N TRP A 66 5.62 -17.99 5.60
CA TRP A 66 6.33 -16.79 5.18
C TRP A 66 5.96 -16.40 3.74
N TRP A 67 5.84 -17.38 2.85
CA TRP A 67 5.47 -17.14 1.45
C TRP A 67 4.01 -16.71 1.27
N ALA A 68 3.12 -17.11 2.18
CA ALA A 68 1.75 -16.59 2.22
C ALA A 68 1.73 -15.10 2.55
N TRP A 69 2.49 -14.66 3.56
CA TRP A 69 2.66 -13.24 3.90
C TRP A 69 3.22 -12.44 2.72
N MET A 70 4.32 -12.92 2.14
CA MET A 70 4.97 -12.29 0.98
C MET A 70 4.00 -12.09 -0.20
N GLY A 71 3.09 -13.03 -0.43
CA GLY A 71 2.09 -12.93 -1.50
C GLY A 71 1.16 -11.72 -1.33
N PHE A 72 0.61 -11.52 -0.14
CA PHE A 72 -0.23 -10.35 0.16
C PHE A 72 0.57 -9.05 0.12
N THR A 73 1.80 -9.05 0.65
CA THR A 73 2.71 -7.90 0.60
C THR A 73 3.03 -7.51 -0.84
N PHE A 74 3.33 -8.46 -1.72
CA PHE A 74 3.55 -8.20 -3.15
C PHE A 74 2.33 -7.63 -3.85
N TYR A 75 1.14 -8.15 -3.54
CA TYR A 75 -0.10 -7.60 -4.07
C TYR A 75 -0.32 -6.16 -3.58
N ALA A 76 -0.23 -5.91 -2.28
CA ALA A 76 -0.45 -4.60 -1.67
C ALA A 76 0.56 -3.54 -2.14
N ASN A 77 1.83 -3.92 -2.30
CA ASN A 77 2.87 -3.02 -2.81
C ASN A 77 2.65 -2.63 -4.27
N ARG A 78 2.02 -3.50 -5.06
CA ARG A 78 1.78 -3.24 -6.48
C ARG A 78 0.48 -2.51 -6.74
N PHE A 79 -0.58 -2.92 -6.05
CA PHE A 79 -1.94 -2.45 -6.27
C PHE A 79 -2.41 -1.70 -5.02
N ASP A 80 -2.49 -0.38 -5.11
CA ASP A 80 -3.17 0.48 -4.15
C ASP A 80 -4.69 0.25 -4.29
N SER A 81 -5.15 -0.83 -3.66
CA SER A 81 -6.56 -1.23 -3.62
C SER A 81 -7.03 -1.04 -2.19
N ASP A 82 -7.80 0.01 -1.90
CA ASP A 82 -8.40 0.20 -0.56
C ASP A 82 -9.93 0.02 -0.59
N ASP A 83 -10.40 -0.84 -1.48
CA ASP A 83 -11.81 -1.17 -1.62
C ASP A 83 -12.29 -2.23 -0.61
N LEU A 84 -13.60 -2.27 -0.38
CA LEU A 84 -14.22 -3.19 0.59
C LEU A 84 -13.88 -4.65 0.28
N ALA A 85 -13.86 -5.05 -0.99
CA ALA A 85 -13.58 -6.43 -1.35
C ALA A 85 -12.10 -6.78 -1.07
N TYR A 86 -11.15 -5.87 -1.31
CA TYR A 86 -9.76 -6.07 -0.85
C TYR A 86 -9.72 -6.30 0.67
N ARG A 87 -10.36 -5.44 1.46
CA ARG A 87 -10.38 -5.56 2.92
C ARG A 87 -11.01 -6.88 3.40
N LEU A 88 -12.14 -7.28 2.82
CA LEU A 88 -12.81 -8.54 3.16
C LEU A 88 -11.97 -9.76 2.79
N LEU A 89 -11.31 -9.75 1.64
CA LEU A 89 -10.43 -10.84 1.24
C LEU A 89 -9.15 -10.92 2.06
N THR A 90 -8.57 -9.78 2.43
CA THR A 90 -7.44 -9.76 3.35
C THR A 90 -7.86 -10.27 4.72
N LEU A 91 -9.02 -9.88 5.25
CA LEU A 91 -9.57 -10.42 6.50
C LEU A 91 -9.83 -11.94 6.42
N ALA A 92 -10.39 -12.42 5.31
CA ALA A 92 -10.57 -13.85 5.07
C ALA A 92 -9.23 -14.60 5.02
N GLY A 93 -8.22 -14.00 4.37
CA GLY A 93 -6.85 -14.50 4.36
C GLY A 93 -6.25 -14.58 5.77
N MET A 94 -6.44 -13.54 6.59
CA MET A 94 -6.00 -13.54 8.00
C MET A 94 -6.68 -14.64 8.80
N PHE A 95 -8.00 -14.82 8.64
CA PHE A 95 -8.71 -15.90 9.31
C PHE A 95 -8.18 -17.28 8.88
N ALA A 96 -7.86 -17.46 7.60
CA ALA A 96 -7.25 -18.68 7.11
C ALA A 96 -5.82 -18.90 7.64
N VAL A 97 -5.03 -17.83 7.84
CA VAL A 97 -3.71 -17.91 8.52
C VAL A 97 -3.86 -18.30 9.99
N ALA A 98 -4.83 -17.70 10.70
CA ALA A 98 -5.12 -18.08 12.08
C ALA A 98 -5.56 -19.55 12.18
N ALA A 99 -6.42 -20.01 11.27
CA ALA A 99 -6.79 -21.42 11.17
C ALA A 99 -5.57 -22.31 10.85
N LEU A 100 -4.69 -21.88 9.95
CA LEU A 100 -3.45 -22.59 9.63
C LEU A 100 -2.59 -22.77 10.89
N ALA A 101 -2.43 -21.74 11.72
CA ALA A 101 -1.64 -21.80 12.96
C ALA A 101 -2.11 -22.92 13.90
N THR A 102 -3.42 -23.16 14.00
CA THR A 102 -3.98 -24.26 14.83
C THR A 102 -3.60 -25.66 14.35
N THR A 103 -3.21 -25.79 13.08
CA THR A 103 -2.86 -27.08 12.46
C THR A 103 -1.37 -27.37 12.47
N VAL A 104 -0.54 -26.36 12.79
CA VAL A 104 0.93 -26.42 12.65
C VAL A 104 1.57 -27.49 13.52
N HIS A 105 1.10 -27.67 14.76
CA HIS A 105 1.64 -28.68 15.67
C HIS A 105 1.48 -30.12 15.15
N GLY A 106 0.39 -30.40 14.41
CA GLY A 106 0.15 -31.71 13.81
C GLY A 106 0.57 -31.80 12.33
N ALA A 107 1.04 -30.72 11.71
CA ALA A 107 1.12 -30.63 10.24
C ALA A 107 2.07 -31.66 9.59
N LEU A 108 3.03 -32.20 10.34
CA LEU A 108 3.96 -33.25 9.88
C LEU A 108 3.49 -34.66 10.22
N ASP A 109 2.50 -34.79 11.09
CA ASP A 109 1.89 -36.05 11.55
C ASP A 109 0.44 -36.11 11.05
N ASP A 110 -0.57 -35.94 11.90
CA ASP A 110 -1.98 -36.15 11.53
C ASP A 110 -2.69 -34.89 10.98
N GLY A 111 -2.09 -33.72 11.14
CA GLY A 111 -2.62 -32.40 10.77
C GLY A 111 -2.38 -31.96 9.33
N GLN A 112 -1.76 -32.80 8.49
CA GLN A 112 -1.38 -32.50 7.11
C GLN A 112 -2.56 -31.97 6.26
N LEU A 113 -3.76 -32.53 6.46
CA LEU A 113 -4.97 -32.12 5.74
C LEU A 113 -5.41 -30.70 6.14
N GLY A 114 -5.45 -30.43 7.45
CA GLY A 114 -5.82 -29.12 7.98
C GLY A 114 -4.88 -28.03 7.49
N PHE A 115 -3.57 -28.30 7.55
CA PHE A 115 -2.54 -27.38 7.04
C PHE A 115 -2.73 -27.08 5.56
N THR A 116 -2.90 -28.11 4.73
CA THR A 116 -3.08 -27.96 3.28
C THR A 116 -4.34 -27.17 2.95
N ILE A 117 -5.47 -27.48 3.59
CA ILE A 117 -6.76 -26.80 3.34
C ILE A 117 -6.67 -25.32 3.75
N ALA A 118 -6.07 -25.04 4.91
CA ALA A 118 -5.88 -23.66 5.36
C ALA A 118 -4.97 -22.90 4.39
N TYR A 119 -3.86 -23.50 3.96
CA TYR A 119 -2.93 -22.90 3.00
C TYR A 119 -3.59 -22.60 1.64
N VAL A 120 -4.31 -23.58 1.09
CA VAL A 120 -5.07 -23.42 -0.15
C VAL A 120 -6.11 -22.31 0.00
N SER A 121 -6.77 -22.19 1.15
CA SER A 121 -7.75 -21.13 1.41
C SER A 121 -7.10 -19.74 1.36
N ILE A 122 -5.92 -19.58 1.97
CA ILE A 122 -5.13 -18.33 1.90
C ILE A 122 -4.79 -18.00 0.44
N ARG A 123 -4.35 -19.00 -0.34
CA ARG A 123 -3.98 -18.82 -1.74
C ARG A 123 -5.16 -18.50 -2.65
N CYS A 124 -6.32 -19.11 -2.41
CA CYS A 124 -7.55 -18.79 -3.13
C CYS A 124 -7.97 -17.33 -2.93
N ALA A 125 -7.84 -16.80 -1.70
CA ALA A 125 -8.10 -15.39 -1.44
C ALA A 125 -7.14 -14.49 -2.26
N LEU A 126 -5.85 -14.81 -2.28
CA LEU A 126 -4.86 -14.07 -3.07
C LEU A 126 -5.13 -14.19 -4.59
N LEU A 127 -5.49 -15.36 -5.09
CA LEU A 127 -5.85 -15.57 -6.50
C LEU A 127 -7.07 -14.75 -6.92
N PHE A 128 -8.08 -14.64 -6.04
CA PHE A 128 -9.23 -13.80 -6.31
C PHE A 128 -8.85 -12.32 -6.42
N LEU A 129 -7.91 -11.84 -5.59
CA LEU A 129 -7.35 -10.50 -5.70
C LEU A 129 -6.65 -10.29 -7.06
N TYR A 130 -5.79 -11.23 -7.48
CA TYR A 130 -5.16 -11.15 -8.80
C TYR A 130 -6.16 -11.23 -9.95
N GLY A 131 -7.18 -12.08 -9.86
CA GLY A 131 -8.26 -12.16 -10.84
C GLY A 131 -9.01 -10.83 -10.98
N ARG A 132 -9.30 -10.17 -9.86
CA ARG A 132 -9.86 -8.81 -9.87
C ARG A 132 -8.92 -7.80 -10.52
N ALA A 133 -7.63 -7.86 -10.23
CA ALA A 133 -6.64 -6.96 -10.80
C ALA A 133 -6.53 -7.12 -12.34
N ILE A 134 -6.66 -8.34 -12.87
CA ILE A 134 -6.71 -8.60 -14.32
C ILE A 134 -7.86 -7.85 -15.00
N VAL A 135 -9.04 -7.82 -14.36
CA VAL A 135 -10.24 -7.19 -14.92
C VAL A 135 -10.21 -5.66 -14.82
N HIS A 136 -9.63 -5.11 -13.74
CA HIS A 136 -9.78 -3.69 -13.42
C HIS A 136 -8.52 -2.84 -13.68
N VAL A 137 -7.34 -3.44 -13.88
CA VAL A 137 -6.06 -2.72 -14.01
C VAL A 137 -5.37 -3.05 -15.33
N GLU A 138 -5.71 -2.31 -16.38
CA GLU A 138 -5.19 -2.55 -17.74
C GLU A 138 -3.65 -2.54 -17.80
N VAL A 139 -3.00 -1.56 -17.15
CA VAL A 139 -1.53 -1.41 -17.13
C VAL A 139 -0.83 -2.56 -16.38
N GLY A 140 -1.47 -3.12 -15.34
CA GLY A 140 -0.92 -4.21 -14.53
C GLY A 140 -1.35 -5.61 -14.99
N ARG A 141 -2.25 -5.69 -15.98
CA ARG A 141 -2.97 -6.91 -16.36
C ARG A 141 -2.07 -8.08 -16.73
N ARG A 142 -1.01 -7.83 -17.52
CA ARG A 142 -0.06 -8.87 -17.93
C ARG A 142 0.65 -9.50 -16.74
N LEU A 143 1.08 -8.68 -15.79
CA LEU A 143 1.75 -9.14 -14.58
C LEU A 143 0.77 -9.85 -13.64
N ALA A 144 -0.44 -9.30 -13.48
CA ALA A 144 -1.49 -9.94 -12.69
C ALA A 144 -1.88 -11.31 -13.26
N ALA A 145 -2.00 -11.43 -14.59
CA ALA A 145 -2.29 -12.69 -15.27
C ALA A 145 -1.15 -13.72 -15.11
N TRP A 146 0.10 -13.27 -15.12
CA TRP A 146 1.25 -14.13 -14.82
C TRP A 146 1.15 -14.73 -13.41
N TYR A 147 1.00 -13.89 -12.38
CA TYR A 147 0.86 -14.37 -11.00
C TYR A 147 -0.38 -15.25 -10.81
N PHE A 148 -1.53 -14.85 -11.37
CA PHE A 148 -2.75 -15.64 -11.32
C PHE A 148 -2.55 -17.05 -11.91
N THR A 149 -1.85 -17.14 -13.05
CA THR A 149 -1.60 -18.42 -13.72
C THR A 149 -0.66 -19.29 -12.89
N VAL A 150 0.50 -18.77 -12.49
CA VAL A 150 1.51 -19.57 -11.77
C VAL A 150 1.01 -19.99 -10.39
N PHE A 151 0.43 -19.06 -9.62
CA PHE A 151 -0.15 -19.41 -8.33
C PHE A 151 -1.40 -20.29 -8.48
N GLY A 152 -2.15 -20.16 -9.57
CA GLY A 152 -3.27 -21.05 -9.89
C GLY A 152 -2.81 -22.49 -10.05
N PHE A 153 -1.74 -22.72 -10.83
CA PHE A 153 -1.13 -24.04 -10.95
C PHE A 153 -0.59 -24.56 -9.61
N ALA A 154 0.06 -23.72 -8.81
CA ALA A 154 0.53 -24.13 -7.49
C ALA A 154 -0.62 -24.55 -6.57
N VAL A 155 -1.74 -23.81 -6.56
CA VAL A 155 -2.95 -24.18 -5.80
C VAL A 155 -3.52 -25.52 -6.24
N LEU A 156 -3.52 -25.81 -7.55
CA LEU A 156 -3.94 -27.11 -8.05
C LEU A 156 -3.04 -28.24 -7.54
N ILE A 157 -1.72 -28.02 -7.47
CA ILE A 157 -0.77 -29.01 -6.94
C ILE A 157 -0.96 -29.20 -5.43
N TRP A 158 -1.11 -28.12 -4.67
CA TRP A 158 -1.45 -28.18 -3.23
C TRP A 158 -2.76 -28.96 -3.01
N THR A 159 -3.79 -28.68 -3.79
CA THR A 159 -5.08 -29.37 -3.68
C THR A 159 -4.95 -30.84 -4.08
N ALA A 160 -4.21 -31.16 -5.14
CA ALA A 160 -3.95 -32.53 -5.56
C ALA A 160 -3.17 -33.32 -4.49
N SER A 161 -2.33 -32.67 -3.69
CA SER A 161 -1.60 -33.32 -2.58
C SER A 161 -2.51 -33.93 -1.51
N LEU A 162 -3.77 -33.48 -1.42
CA LEU A 162 -4.78 -34.06 -0.52
C LEU A 162 -5.12 -35.50 -0.90
N LEU A 163 -4.98 -35.87 -2.18
CA LEU A 163 -5.29 -37.20 -2.69
C LEU A 163 -4.19 -38.23 -2.39
N PHE A 164 -3.00 -37.78 -1.99
CA PHE A 164 -1.84 -38.62 -1.73
C PHE A 164 -1.49 -38.59 -0.25
N GLY A 165 -1.07 -39.74 0.30
CA GLY A 165 -0.53 -39.85 1.66
C GLY A 165 0.99 -40.06 1.67
N GLY A 166 1.58 -40.01 2.86
CA GLY A 166 2.99 -40.30 3.07
C GLY A 166 3.95 -39.29 2.42
N PRO A 167 5.19 -39.71 2.07
CA PRO A 167 6.23 -38.80 1.60
C PRO A 167 5.88 -38.03 0.32
N LEU A 168 5.04 -38.60 -0.55
CA LEU A 168 4.66 -37.99 -1.82
C LEU A 168 3.94 -36.65 -1.63
N ARG A 169 3.16 -36.50 -0.55
CA ARG A 169 2.49 -35.24 -0.22
C ARG A 169 3.49 -34.09 -0.03
N TYR A 170 4.56 -34.34 0.72
CA TYR A 170 5.59 -33.34 0.98
C TYR A 170 6.39 -32.96 -0.27
N TRP A 171 6.61 -33.91 -1.20
CA TRP A 171 7.20 -33.60 -2.50
C TRP A 171 6.29 -32.70 -3.36
N LEU A 172 4.97 -32.93 -3.32
CA LEU A 172 4.01 -32.06 -4.00
C LEU A 172 3.97 -30.66 -3.37
N TRP A 173 4.05 -30.56 -2.04
CA TRP A 173 4.17 -29.28 -1.35
C TRP A 173 5.43 -28.53 -1.77
N ALA A 174 6.58 -29.20 -1.77
CA ALA A 174 7.85 -28.62 -2.20
C ALA A 174 7.80 -28.15 -3.66
N LEU A 175 7.20 -28.95 -4.56
CA LEU A 175 7.01 -28.59 -5.97
C LEU A 175 6.12 -27.36 -6.12
N ALA A 176 4.98 -27.32 -5.43
CA ALA A 176 4.07 -26.19 -5.46
C ALA A 176 4.77 -24.92 -4.95
N LEU A 177 5.44 -25.02 -3.80
CA LEU A 177 6.17 -23.90 -3.20
C LEU A 177 7.30 -23.39 -4.08
N ALA A 178 8.04 -24.29 -4.75
CA ALA A 178 9.08 -23.91 -5.70
C ALA A 178 8.52 -23.11 -6.89
N LEU A 179 7.34 -23.49 -7.41
CA LEU A 179 6.65 -22.73 -8.44
C LEU A 179 6.24 -21.34 -7.93
N GLU A 180 5.71 -21.26 -6.71
CA GLU A 180 5.29 -19.99 -6.13
C GLU A 180 6.50 -19.06 -5.93
N ILE A 181 7.62 -19.57 -5.40
CA ILE A 181 8.88 -18.80 -5.20
C ILE A 181 9.49 -18.36 -6.53
N GLY A 182 9.42 -19.20 -7.56
CA GLY A 182 9.91 -18.87 -8.90
C GLY A 182 9.09 -17.78 -9.59
N ALA A 183 7.81 -17.63 -9.26
CA ALA A 183 6.90 -16.70 -9.91
C ALA A 183 7.39 -15.24 -9.90
N PRO A 184 7.78 -14.63 -8.76
CA PRO A 184 8.28 -13.25 -8.74
C PRO A 184 9.67 -13.08 -9.36
N VAL A 185 10.53 -14.11 -9.33
CA VAL A 185 11.86 -14.04 -9.98
C VAL A 185 11.70 -13.85 -11.49
N VAL A 186 10.76 -14.55 -12.10
CA VAL A 186 10.42 -14.38 -13.51
C VAL A 186 9.57 -13.12 -13.72
N GLY A 187 8.64 -12.86 -12.81
CA GLY A 187 7.74 -11.70 -12.84
C GLY A 187 8.48 -10.36 -12.79
N TRP A 188 9.65 -10.29 -12.15
CA TRP A 188 10.47 -9.08 -12.10
C TRP A 188 10.91 -8.61 -13.50
N ARG A 189 11.10 -9.54 -14.44
CA ARG A 189 11.41 -9.24 -15.86
C ARG A 189 10.20 -8.67 -16.62
N LEU A 190 8.99 -8.90 -16.12
CA LEU A 190 7.72 -8.44 -16.70
C LEU A 190 7.27 -7.09 -16.11
N ILE A 191 8.13 -6.41 -15.35
CA ILE A 191 7.93 -5.03 -14.91
C ILE A 191 8.76 -4.12 -15.84
N PRO A 192 8.33 -3.81 -17.07
CA PRO A 192 8.93 -2.71 -17.81
C PRO A 192 8.95 -1.46 -16.92
N GLN A 193 10.07 -0.76 -16.93
CA GLN A 193 10.28 0.51 -16.25
C GLN A 193 9.17 1.47 -16.69
N ALA A 194 8.14 1.65 -15.86
CA ALA A 194 7.14 2.67 -16.11
C ALA A 194 7.89 4.01 -16.06
N PRO A 195 7.97 4.77 -17.17
CA PRO A 195 8.56 6.10 -17.09
C PRO A 195 7.81 6.89 -16.02
N PRO A 196 8.51 7.66 -15.16
CA PRO A 196 7.83 8.51 -14.20
C PRO A 196 6.82 9.36 -14.94
N ILE A 197 5.58 9.38 -14.45
CA ILE A 197 4.57 10.32 -14.94
C ILE A 197 5.18 11.69 -14.74
N ARG A 198 5.62 12.34 -15.84
CA ARG A 198 5.96 13.75 -15.80
C ARG A 198 4.64 14.47 -15.78
N ASP A 199 4.35 15.17 -14.68
CA ASP A 199 3.20 16.05 -14.62
C ASP A 199 3.33 17.10 -15.71
N THR A 200 2.50 16.98 -16.74
CA THR A 200 2.34 18.03 -17.75
C THR A 200 1.57 19.24 -17.19
N SER A 201 1.32 19.30 -15.87
CA SER A 201 0.69 20.44 -15.20
C SER A 201 1.56 21.70 -15.18
N ARG A 202 2.86 21.61 -15.50
CA ARG A 202 3.77 22.77 -15.49
C ARG A 202 3.85 23.58 -16.79
N SER A 203 3.09 23.24 -17.84
CA SER A 203 3.10 24.00 -19.10
C SER A 203 1.94 24.97 -19.31
N ALA A 204 0.99 25.09 -18.37
CA ALA A 204 -0.14 26.01 -18.50
C ALA A 204 0.09 27.41 -17.90
N SER A 205 1.27 27.71 -17.34
CA SER A 205 1.50 28.97 -16.61
C SER A 205 2.68 29.80 -17.11
N VAL A 206 2.95 29.86 -18.42
CA VAL A 206 3.78 30.94 -19.02
C VAL A 206 3.27 31.26 -20.42
N CYS A 207 2.12 31.93 -20.51
CA CYS A 207 1.85 32.86 -21.61
C CYS A 207 0.96 34.00 -21.08
N SER A 208 1.48 34.72 -20.08
CA SER A 208 0.93 36.00 -19.66
C SER A 208 1.95 37.08 -20.01
N ARG A 209 1.52 38.01 -20.86
CA ARG A 209 2.11 39.31 -21.20
C ARG A 209 3.25 39.32 -22.22
N SER A 210 2.87 39.44 -23.49
CA SER A 210 3.55 40.37 -24.39
C SER A 210 2.57 40.93 -25.44
N SER A 211 2.60 42.26 -25.57
CA SER A 211 2.13 43.06 -26.72
C SER A 211 0.64 43.09 -27.08
N CYS A 212 -0.11 43.98 -26.42
CA CYS A 212 -1.04 44.85 -27.15
C CYS A 212 -0.43 46.25 -27.20
N SER A 213 0.34 46.51 -28.27
CA SER A 213 0.79 47.84 -28.67
C SER A 213 -0.37 48.61 -29.30
N GLY A 214 -0.42 49.91 -29.01
CA GLY A 214 -1.60 50.74 -29.13
C GLY A 214 -2.03 51.13 -30.54
N SER A 215 -3.25 51.67 -30.60
CA SER A 215 -3.58 52.79 -31.47
C SER A 215 -4.61 53.68 -30.77
N ARG A 216 -4.25 54.96 -30.67
CA ARG A 216 -5.11 56.09 -30.28
C ARG A 216 -6.21 56.24 -31.32
N PHE A 217 -7.42 56.54 -30.89
CA PHE A 217 -8.30 57.51 -31.56
C PHE A 217 -9.39 57.98 -30.58
N LEU A 218 -9.31 59.26 -30.20
CA LEU A 218 -10.40 60.14 -29.73
C LEU A 218 -10.72 61.10 -30.90
N PRO A 219 -11.74 61.99 -30.87
CA PRO A 219 -12.83 62.25 -29.90
C PRO A 219 -14.22 62.43 -30.59
N SER A 220 -15.26 62.80 -29.82
CA SER A 220 -16.49 63.59 -30.19
C SER A 220 -17.75 62.90 -29.63
N SER A 221 -18.78 63.54 -29.09
CA SER A 221 -19.06 64.85 -28.48
C SER A 221 -20.43 64.68 -27.77
N SER A 222 -20.67 65.49 -26.73
CA SER A 222 -21.98 65.96 -26.24
C SER A 222 -23.22 65.03 -26.30
N VAL A 223 -23.73 64.61 -25.14
CA VAL A 223 -25.16 64.76 -24.81
C VAL A 223 -25.31 65.00 -23.29
N LEU A 224 -25.85 66.18 -22.98
CA LEU A 224 -26.44 66.56 -21.71
C LEU A 224 -27.75 65.79 -21.50
N GLN A 225 -27.96 65.19 -20.33
CA GLN A 225 -29.31 65.20 -19.76
C GLN A 225 -29.31 65.24 -18.24
N GLU A 226 -29.96 66.30 -17.79
CA GLU A 226 -30.22 66.78 -16.45
C GLU A 226 -31.48 66.10 -15.89
N SER A 227 -31.49 65.74 -14.60
CA SER A 227 -32.62 66.02 -13.70
C SER A 227 -32.43 65.46 -12.28
N ALA A 228 -32.58 66.38 -11.32
CA ALA A 228 -33.17 66.26 -9.98
C ALA A 228 -32.69 65.10 -9.05
N GLY A 229 -32.13 65.32 -7.86
CA GLY A 229 -32.40 66.38 -6.90
C GLY A 229 -33.00 65.79 -5.63
N ARG A 230 -32.17 65.46 -4.62
CA ARG A 230 -32.57 65.54 -3.21
C ARG A 230 -31.36 65.74 -2.29
N ARG A 231 -31.57 66.63 -1.33
CA ARG A 231 -30.56 67.26 -0.46
C ARG A 231 -30.18 66.38 0.74
N ARG A 232 -28.92 66.59 1.15
CA ARG A 232 -28.10 66.32 2.36
C ARG A 232 -28.86 66.51 3.72
N PRO A 233 -28.30 66.26 4.95
CA PRO A 233 -26.88 66.44 5.35
C PRO A 233 -26.26 65.68 6.56
N HIS A 234 -24.97 65.98 6.80
CA HIS A 234 -24.15 65.88 8.03
C HIS A 234 -23.59 64.52 8.47
N SER A 235 -22.36 64.32 8.96
CA SER A 235 -21.05 65.02 8.98
C SER A 235 -20.01 64.02 9.59
N PRO A 236 -18.68 64.15 9.37
CA PRO A 236 -17.59 63.31 9.92
C PRO A 236 -16.87 64.06 11.09
N PRO A 237 -15.57 63.91 11.47
CA PRO A 237 -14.49 62.89 11.28
C PRO A 237 -13.70 62.55 12.60
N SER A 238 -12.68 61.68 12.58
CA SER A 238 -11.30 61.95 13.10
C SER A 238 -10.47 60.72 13.54
N GLY A 239 -9.15 60.80 13.25
CA GLY A 239 -8.03 60.14 13.95
C GLY A 239 -7.58 58.80 13.34
N ALA A 240 -6.56 58.65 12.49
CA ALA A 240 -5.16 59.11 12.52
C ALA A 240 -4.37 58.63 13.75
N LEU A 241 -3.45 57.67 13.56
CA LEU A 241 -2.13 57.49 14.22
C LEU A 241 -1.56 56.11 13.78
N SER A 242 -0.70 56.01 12.77
CA SER A 242 0.77 56.17 12.80
C SER A 242 1.46 55.50 14.00
N SER A 243 2.21 54.41 13.75
CA SER A 243 3.67 54.36 13.97
C SER A 243 4.27 52.98 13.60
N PRO A 244 5.40 52.96 12.89
CA PRO A 244 6.28 51.80 12.72
C PRO A 244 7.50 51.90 13.66
N ARG A 245 7.86 50.80 14.35
CA ARG A 245 9.15 50.64 15.08
C ARG A 245 9.43 49.14 15.22
N ARG A 246 10.65 48.60 15.21
CA ARG A 246 12.00 49.02 14.83
C ARG A 246 12.85 47.75 14.94
N CYS A 247 13.95 47.71 14.18
CA CYS A 247 15.04 46.75 14.32
C CYS A 247 15.71 46.76 15.71
N GLY A 248 16.28 45.61 16.06
CA GLY A 248 17.32 45.39 17.09
C GLY A 248 17.38 43.87 17.32
N GLY A 249 18.42 43.12 16.97
CA GLY A 249 19.84 43.42 17.05
C GLY A 249 20.39 42.86 18.36
N SER A 250 21.32 41.90 18.24
CA SER A 250 22.28 41.42 19.25
C SER A 250 22.11 39.97 19.73
N THR A 251 22.94 39.10 19.15
CA THR A 251 23.97 38.30 19.84
C THR A 251 23.90 38.23 21.37
N SER A 252 23.87 37.00 21.90
CA SER A 252 24.78 36.62 22.99
C SER A 252 24.99 35.10 23.04
N THR A 253 26.27 34.77 23.00
CA THR A 253 26.96 33.49 23.15
C THR A 253 26.97 33.10 24.64
N PHE A 254 26.72 31.83 24.96
CA PHE A 254 27.18 31.19 26.21
C PHE A 254 27.23 29.67 25.97
N SER A 255 28.37 29.08 25.61
CA SER A 255 29.51 28.69 26.45
C SER A 255 29.20 27.55 27.44
N THR A 256 29.80 26.38 27.16
CA THR A 256 30.44 25.40 28.09
C THR A 256 29.56 24.72 29.16
N ARG A 257 29.60 23.41 29.44
CA ARG A 257 30.64 22.36 29.33
C ARG A 257 29.97 20.97 29.54
N PRO A 258 30.68 19.85 29.30
CA PRO A 258 30.18 18.49 29.40
C PRO A 258 30.38 17.88 30.80
N SER A 259 29.71 16.77 31.09
CA SER A 259 30.01 15.92 32.24
C SER A 259 30.05 14.45 31.80
N SER A 260 31.26 13.93 31.68
CA SER A 260 31.57 12.50 31.67
C SER A 260 31.90 12.05 33.10
N VAL A 261 31.31 10.95 33.57
CA VAL A 261 31.82 10.05 34.63
C VAL A 261 31.21 8.67 34.33
N ALA A 262 31.97 7.72 33.78
CA ALA A 262 32.78 6.67 34.44
C ALA A 262 31.90 5.66 35.22
N ALA A 263 31.78 4.42 34.73
CA ALA A 263 32.69 3.28 34.92
C ALA A 263 32.25 2.40 36.11
N SER A 264 31.83 1.17 35.80
CA SER A 264 32.04 -0.09 36.53
C SER A 264 31.56 -1.24 35.65
#